data_AF-A0A524I435-F1
#
_entry.id   AF-A0A524I435-F1
#
_cell.length_a   1.000
_cell.length_b   1.000
_cell.length_c   1.000
_cell.angle_alpha   90.00
_cell.angle_beta   90.00
_cell.angle_gamma   90.00
#
_symmetry.space_group_name_H-M   'P 1'
#
loop_
_entity.id
_entity.type
_entity.pdbx_description
1 polymer ?
#
loop_
_entity_poly.entity_id
_entity_poly.type
_entity_poly.pdbx_seq_one_letter_code
_entity_poly.pdbx_strand_id
1 'polypeptide(L)'
;MGDPKFPRRSFDTPSHPWQGERIKEEAILVKQYGLKNKRELWKAKTILRNLRKQSRELQARLRIGEHQAKIETENLLRKCAKIGLLPIDGTRLDDVLGLSDIALLERRLQTVVYQKGLASTVGQARQFIVHGHVCIDDQKVTIPGYIVTREDEEMIIMNPLSPIADDMHPLRQAQNEVNVAKAHKEEAAEFRKDMDAKKFVKHVPKEIVEAVKDVEDVPAELPTEEVD
;
A
#
# COMPACT_ATOMS: atom_id res chain seq x y z
N MET A 1 -9.10 30.30 36.81
CA MET A 1 -9.22 29.21 35.82
C MET A 1 -7.88 29.14 35.08
N GLY A 2 -7.23 27.98 35.02
CA GLY A 2 -5.95 27.83 34.32
C GLY A 2 -6.09 27.80 32.80
N ASP A 3 -5.00 27.54 32.08
CA ASP A 3 -5.01 27.47 30.61
C ASP A 3 -5.60 26.15 30.10
N PRO A 4 -6.56 26.17 29.15
CA PRO A 4 -7.13 24.97 28.55
C PRO A 4 -6.13 24.30 27.57
N LYS A 5 -6.24 22.98 27.41
CA LYS A 5 -5.37 22.20 26.51
C LYS A 5 -5.85 22.30 25.06
N PHE A 6 -5.06 22.93 24.20
CA PHE A 6 -5.33 23.04 22.76
C PHE A 6 -4.94 21.79 21.95
N PRO A 7 -5.53 21.58 20.75
CA PRO A 7 -5.16 20.50 19.86
C PRO A 7 -3.70 20.63 19.40
N ARG A 8 -3.00 19.49 19.37
CA ARG A 8 -1.59 19.40 18.95
C ARG A 8 -1.49 18.81 17.55
N ARG A 9 -0.35 19.04 16.90
CA ARG A 9 -0.05 18.45 15.59
C ARG A 9 0.06 16.93 15.71
N SER A 10 -0.36 16.22 14.67
CA SER A 10 -0.27 14.76 14.55
C SER A 10 1.03 14.27 13.90
N PHE A 11 1.91 15.19 13.51
CA PHE A 11 3.19 14.87 12.88
C PHE A 11 4.27 15.84 13.35
N ASP A 12 5.50 15.33 13.36
CA ASP A 12 6.70 16.14 13.54
C ASP A 12 7.34 16.46 12.20
N THR A 13 7.99 17.62 12.10
CA THR A 13 8.82 17.98 10.94
C THR A 13 10.25 17.47 11.13
N PRO A 14 10.99 17.24 10.03
CA PRO A 14 12.42 16.96 10.10
C PRO A 14 13.18 18.05 10.87
N SER A 15 14.25 17.66 11.55
CA SER A 15 15.10 18.61 12.30
C SER A 15 15.77 19.62 11.37
N HIS A 16 16.33 19.16 10.24
CA HIS A 16 16.96 20.03 9.25
C HIS A 16 16.27 19.94 7.88
N PRO A 17 15.89 21.08 7.26
CA PRO A 17 15.18 21.07 5.98
C PRO A 17 15.97 20.50 4.80
N TRP A 18 17.27 20.81 4.67
CA TRP A 18 18.06 20.55 3.45
C TRP A 18 19.05 19.39 3.58
N GLN A 19 18.53 18.22 3.96
CA GLN A 19 19.31 16.97 3.94
C GLN A 19 19.03 16.22 2.63
N GLY A 20 20.02 16.16 1.74
CA GLY A 20 19.85 15.60 0.39
C GLY A 20 19.41 14.14 0.38
N GLU A 21 20.05 13.28 1.19
CA GLU A 21 19.73 11.85 1.30
C GLU A 21 18.28 11.62 1.74
N ARG A 22 17.90 12.23 2.87
CA ARG A 22 16.52 12.20 3.38
C ARG A 22 15.51 12.68 2.33
N ILE A 23 15.81 13.77 1.61
CA ILE A 23 14.90 14.30 0.59
C ILE A 23 14.70 13.30 -0.53
N LYS A 24 15.76 12.63 -0.99
CA LYS A 24 15.72 11.60 -2.05
C LYS A 24 14.91 10.39 -1.59
N GLU A 25 15.18 9.85 -0.41
CA GLU A 25 14.44 8.72 0.18
C GLU A 25 12.94 9.01 0.31
N GLU A 26 12.60 10.17 0.90
CA GLU A 26 11.21 10.58 1.03
C GLU A 26 10.52 10.76 -0.33
N ALA A 27 11.23 11.26 -1.33
CA ALA A 27 10.68 11.43 -2.68
C ALA A 27 10.39 10.09 -3.35
N ILE A 28 11.26 9.09 -3.16
CA ILE A 28 11.05 7.72 -3.66
C ILE A 28 9.79 7.13 -3.03
N LEU A 29 9.65 7.20 -1.70
CA LEU A 29 8.48 6.68 -0.99
C LEU A 29 7.18 7.41 -1.39
N VAL A 30 7.22 8.74 -1.51
CA VAL A 30 6.07 9.53 -1.97
C VAL A 30 5.62 9.11 -3.36
N LYS A 31 6.56 8.86 -4.27
CA LYS A 31 6.27 8.41 -5.64
C LYS A 31 5.72 6.99 -5.66
N GLN A 32 6.34 6.06 -4.94
CA GLN A 32 5.91 4.65 -4.88
C GLN A 32 4.49 4.49 -4.33
N TYR A 33 4.20 5.17 -3.22
CA TYR A 33 2.89 5.06 -2.54
C TYR A 33 1.87 6.12 -2.97
N GLY A 34 2.16 6.93 -4.00
CA GLY A 34 1.24 7.94 -4.52
C GLY A 34 0.74 8.92 -3.45
N LEU A 35 1.63 9.36 -2.55
CA LEU A 35 1.28 10.29 -1.48
C LEU A 35 1.15 11.71 -2.03
N LYS A 36 0.16 12.48 -1.56
CA LYS A 36 -0.04 13.87 -2.02
C LYS A 36 1.12 14.77 -1.61
N ASN A 37 1.48 14.73 -0.32
CA ASN A 37 2.49 15.58 0.29
C ASN A 37 3.39 14.79 1.25
N LYS A 38 4.61 15.25 1.50
CA LYS A 38 5.53 14.72 2.53
C LYS A 38 4.93 14.68 3.94
N ARG A 39 3.93 15.52 4.22
CA ARG A 39 3.19 15.51 5.49
C ARG A 39 2.53 14.15 5.77
N GLU A 40 2.03 13.45 4.75
CA GLU A 40 1.42 12.12 4.93
C GLU A 40 2.48 11.10 5.37
N LEU A 41 3.67 11.16 4.78
CA LEU A 41 4.83 10.36 5.18
C LEU A 41 5.26 10.69 6.62
N TRP A 42 5.32 11.97 6.99
CA TRP A 42 5.70 12.37 8.35
C TRP A 42 4.68 11.94 9.40
N LYS A 43 3.39 11.93 9.08
CA LYS A 43 2.36 11.34 9.95
C LYS A 43 2.65 9.85 10.19
N ALA A 44 2.96 9.10 9.14
CA ALA A 44 3.30 7.69 9.25
C ALA A 44 4.55 7.46 10.13
N LYS A 45 5.62 8.22 9.87
CA LYS A 45 6.84 8.20 10.69
C LYS A 45 6.57 8.56 12.15
N THR A 46 5.69 9.51 12.41
CA THR A 46 5.33 9.94 13.77
C THR A 46 4.56 8.85 14.53
N ILE A 47 3.64 8.14 13.87
CA ILE A 47 2.95 6.99 14.45
C ILE A 47 3.96 5.91 14.86
N LEU A 48 4.87 5.53 13.95
CA LEU A 48 5.91 4.56 14.23
C LEU A 48 6.82 5.00 15.38
N ARG A 49 7.25 6.27 15.40
CA ARG A 49 8.04 6.85 16.48
C ARG A 49 7.36 6.71 17.84
N ASN A 50 6.05 6.95 17.89
CA ASN A 50 5.26 6.82 19.11
C ASN A 50 5.15 5.37 19.58
N LEU A 51 4.90 4.42 18.66
CA LEU A 51 4.89 2.99 18.99
C LEU A 51 6.24 2.51 19.55
N ARG A 52 7.35 2.91 18.91
CA ARG A 52 8.70 2.58 19.38
C ARG A 52 9.04 3.25 20.70
N LYS A 53 8.58 4.49 20.94
CA LYS A 53 8.75 5.17 22.23
C LYS A 53 8.01 4.41 23.33
N GLN A 54 6.76 4.05 23.08
CA GLN A 54 5.94 3.29 24.04
C GLN A 54 6.56 1.93 24.33
N SER A 55 7.04 1.21 23.30
CA SER A 55 7.75 -0.06 23.49
C SER A 55 8.98 0.07 24.40
N ARG A 56 9.87 1.03 24.14
CA ARG A 56 11.07 1.27 25.00
C ARG A 56 10.71 1.60 26.44
N GLU A 57 9.69 2.42 26.64
CA GLU A 57 9.23 2.80 27.99
C GLU A 57 8.65 1.60 28.75
N LEU A 58 7.83 0.80 28.07
CA LEU A 58 7.25 -0.43 28.63
C LEU A 58 8.31 -1.47 28.96
N GLN A 59 9.35 -1.63 28.13
CA GLN A 59 10.47 -2.52 28.43
C GLN A 59 11.17 -2.14 29.75
N ALA A 60 11.41 -0.84 29.96
CA ALA A 60 12.05 -0.37 31.18
C ALA A 60 11.16 -0.62 32.42
N ARG A 61 9.86 -0.35 32.32
CA ARG A 61 8.91 -0.57 33.41
C ARG A 61 8.66 -2.05 33.72
N LEU A 62 8.65 -2.90 32.70
CA LEU A 62 8.48 -4.34 32.86
C LEU A 62 9.68 -4.96 33.60
N ARG A 63 10.90 -4.44 33.41
CA ARG A 63 12.09 -4.84 34.20
C ARG A 63 11.93 -4.51 35.69
N ILE A 64 11.19 -3.45 36.03
CA ILE A 64 10.89 -3.06 37.42
C ILE A 64 9.79 -3.96 38.02
N GLY A 65 9.01 -4.66 37.19
CA GLY A 65 7.96 -5.57 37.63
C GLY A 65 6.59 -4.91 37.85
N GLU A 66 6.38 -3.72 37.29
CA GLU A 66 5.10 -3.00 37.41
C GLU A 66 3.95 -3.80 36.76
N HIS A 67 2.85 -4.03 37.51
CA HIS A 67 1.69 -4.78 37.02
C HIS A 67 1.01 -4.08 35.83
N GLN A 68 0.86 -2.76 35.91
CA GLN A 68 0.23 -1.94 34.88
C GLN A 68 0.97 -2.04 33.54
N ALA A 69 2.31 -2.11 33.58
CA ALA A 69 3.12 -2.28 32.38
C ALA A 69 2.75 -3.56 31.63
N LYS A 70 2.44 -4.68 32.33
CA LYS A 70 2.02 -5.93 31.68
C LYS A 70 0.75 -5.75 30.86
N ILE A 71 -0.27 -5.09 31.42
CA ILE A 71 -1.54 -4.81 30.73
C ILE A 71 -1.29 -3.93 29.50
N GLU A 72 -0.49 -2.87 29.66
CA GLU A 72 -0.16 -1.97 28.55
C GLU A 72 0.65 -2.65 27.44
N THR A 73 1.52 -3.59 27.80
CA THR A 73 2.27 -4.39 26.82
C THR A 73 1.33 -5.25 25.98
N GLU A 74 0.37 -5.93 26.62
CA GLU A 74 -0.62 -6.75 25.93
C GLU A 74 -1.49 -5.89 24.99
N ASN A 75 -1.94 -4.73 25.48
CA ASN A 75 -2.73 -3.79 24.67
C ASN A 75 -1.96 -3.23 23.47
N LEU A 76 -0.67 -2.92 23.64
CA LEU A 76 0.19 -2.45 22.55
C LEU A 76 0.37 -3.55 21.49
N LEU A 77 0.69 -4.77 21.91
CA LEU A 77 0.86 -5.91 21.01
C LEU A 77 -0.45 -6.23 20.28
N ARG A 78 -1.58 -6.28 21.00
CA ARG A 78 -2.92 -6.47 20.41
C ARG A 78 -3.25 -5.41 19.38
N LYS A 79 -2.90 -4.15 19.63
CA LYS A 79 -3.09 -3.05 18.68
C LYS A 79 -2.22 -3.23 17.42
N CYS A 80 -0.94 -3.57 17.58
CA CYS A 80 -0.04 -3.81 16.46
C CYS A 80 -0.49 -5.01 15.60
N ALA A 81 -0.94 -6.09 16.24
CA ALA A 81 -1.52 -7.26 15.57
C ALA A 81 -2.81 -6.89 14.83
N LYS A 82 -3.72 -6.13 15.46
CA LYS A 82 -4.97 -5.68 14.83
C LYS A 82 -4.75 -4.84 13.57
N ILE A 83 -3.75 -3.96 13.59
CA ILE A 83 -3.39 -3.15 12.42
C ILE A 83 -2.72 -4.01 11.33
N GLY A 84 -2.16 -5.16 11.68
CA GLY A 84 -1.42 -6.02 10.76
C GLY A 84 0.06 -5.66 10.62
N LEU A 85 0.65 -4.97 11.61
CA LEU A 85 2.09 -4.65 11.62
C LEU A 85 2.96 -5.81 12.12
N LEU A 86 2.39 -6.68 12.95
CA LEU A 86 3.04 -7.84 13.54
C LEU A 86 2.13 -9.07 13.38
N PRO A 87 2.68 -10.30 13.41
CA PRO A 87 1.87 -11.51 13.48
C PRO A 87 1.03 -11.55 14.77
N ILE A 88 -0.01 -12.38 14.79
CA ILE A 88 -0.91 -12.48 15.96
C ILE A 88 -0.19 -13.20 17.11
N ASP A 89 0.53 -14.27 16.77
CA ASP A 89 1.18 -15.14 17.74
C ASP A 89 2.70 -14.94 17.77
N GLY A 90 3.30 -15.23 18.93
CA GLY A 90 4.76 -15.26 19.10
C GLY A 90 5.44 -13.89 19.12
N THR A 91 4.67 -12.80 19.21
CA THR A 91 5.23 -11.44 19.18
C THR A 91 5.86 -11.03 20.50
N ARG A 92 7.01 -10.36 20.39
CA ARG A 92 7.72 -9.75 21.51
C ARG A 92 7.69 -8.24 21.39
N LEU A 93 7.91 -7.58 22.53
CA LEU A 93 7.95 -6.11 22.58
C LEU A 93 9.11 -5.53 21.77
N ASP A 94 10.20 -6.29 21.63
CA ASP A 94 11.37 -5.93 20.82
C ASP A 94 11.04 -5.83 19.33
N ASP A 95 10.09 -6.63 18.83
CA ASP A 95 9.75 -6.67 17.39
C ASP A 95 9.16 -5.33 16.92
N VAL A 96 8.49 -4.61 17.82
CA VAL A 96 7.96 -3.25 17.57
C VAL A 96 9.08 -2.27 17.20
N LEU A 97 10.29 -2.49 17.69
CA LEU A 97 11.45 -1.63 17.40
C LEU A 97 11.95 -1.83 15.96
N GLY A 98 11.79 -3.03 15.39
CA GLY A 98 12.21 -3.39 14.04
C GLY A 98 11.26 -2.95 12.91
N LEU A 99 10.04 -2.49 13.25
CA LEU A 99 9.02 -2.10 12.27
C LEU A 99 9.50 -0.97 11.32
N SER A 100 9.32 -1.12 10.02
CA SER A 100 9.66 -0.08 9.02
C SER A 100 8.53 0.95 8.86
N ASP A 101 8.84 2.10 8.25
CA ASP A 101 7.82 3.09 7.85
C ASP A 101 6.99 2.59 6.65
N ILE A 102 7.60 1.79 5.78
CA ILE A 102 6.95 1.04 4.70
C ILE A 102 5.78 0.21 5.22
N ALA A 103 5.97 -0.54 6.31
CA ALA A 103 4.91 -1.39 6.88
C ALA A 103 3.63 -0.59 7.21
N LEU A 104 3.77 0.66 7.69
CA LEU A 104 2.59 1.49 7.97
C LEU A 104 1.98 2.10 6.70
N LEU A 105 2.81 2.37 5.67
CA LEU A 105 2.32 2.86 4.38
C LEU A 105 1.53 1.78 3.63
N GLU A 106 1.93 0.52 3.72
CA GLU A 106 1.24 -0.63 3.10
C GLU A 106 -0.15 -0.87 3.70
N ARG A 107 -0.35 -0.58 4.99
CA ARG A 107 -1.66 -0.72 5.67
C ARG A 107 -2.66 0.40 5.35
N ARG A 108 -2.33 1.36 4.48
CA ARG A 108 -3.26 2.43 4.12
C ARG A 108 -4.33 1.91 3.17
N LEU A 109 -5.55 2.44 3.26
CA LEU A 109 -6.64 2.04 2.37
C LEU A 109 -6.26 2.21 0.88
N GLN A 110 -5.57 3.29 0.54
CA GLN A 110 -5.07 3.54 -0.82
C GLN A 110 -4.19 2.41 -1.36
N THR A 111 -3.27 1.88 -0.55
CA THR A 111 -2.32 0.85 -0.95
C THR A 111 -2.97 -0.52 -0.96
N VAL A 112 -3.83 -0.81 0.03
CA VAL A 112 -4.59 -2.06 0.10
C VAL A 112 -5.54 -2.20 -1.09
N VAL A 113 -6.24 -1.12 -1.48
CA VAL A 113 -7.13 -1.11 -2.67
C VAL A 113 -6.36 -1.40 -3.96
N TYR A 114 -5.14 -0.86 -4.08
CA TYR A 114 -4.25 -1.15 -5.19
C TYR A 114 -3.74 -2.60 -5.18
N GLN A 115 -3.32 -3.11 -4.01
CA GLN A 115 -2.86 -4.50 -3.85
C GLN A 115 -3.95 -5.52 -4.13
N LYS A 116 -5.21 -5.21 -3.78
CA LYS A 116 -6.39 -6.03 -4.11
C LYS A 116 -6.77 -6.02 -5.61
N GLY A 117 -6.11 -5.20 -6.44
CA GLY A 117 -6.42 -5.12 -7.88
C GLY A 117 -7.75 -4.42 -8.19
N LEU A 118 -8.36 -3.72 -7.23
CA LEU A 118 -9.56 -2.91 -7.47
C LEU A 118 -9.23 -1.66 -8.31
N ALA A 119 -7.98 -1.21 -8.29
CA ALA A 119 -7.48 -0.12 -9.11
C ALA A 119 -6.16 -0.50 -9.80
N SER A 120 -5.93 0.02 -10.99
CA SER A 120 -4.71 -0.26 -11.79
C SER A 120 -3.48 0.48 -11.29
N THR A 121 -3.68 1.62 -10.65
CA THR A 121 -2.59 2.47 -10.14
C THR A 121 -2.93 3.00 -8.75
N VAL A 122 -1.89 3.35 -7.99
CA VAL A 122 -2.03 3.93 -6.64
C VAL A 122 -2.73 5.30 -6.68
N GLY A 123 -2.59 6.04 -7.78
CA GLY A 123 -3.31 7.31 -8.02
C GLY A 123 -4.79 7.09 -8.27
N GLN A 124 -5.14 6.11 -9.12
CA GLN A 124 -6.53 5.74 -9.38
C GLN A 124 -7.22 5.21 -8.11
N ALA A 125 -6.53 4.41 -7.30
CA ALA A 125 -7.05 3.97 -6.00
C ALA A 125 -7.47 5.16 -5.11
N ARG A 126 -6.66 6.23 -5.10
CA ARG A 126 -6.99 7.46 -4.37
C ARG A 126 -8.24 8.15 -4.92
N GLN A 127 -8.38 8.22 -6.24
CA GLN A 127 -9.55 8.82 -6.88
C GLN A 127 -10.82 8.04 -6.52
N PHE A 128 -10.78 6.71 -6.59
CA PHE A 128 -11.92 5.86 -6.24
C PHE A 128 -12.35 6.03 -4.79
N ILE A 129 -11.39 6.11 -3.86
CA ILE A 129 -11.68 6.35 -2.45
C ILE A 129 -12.32 7.74 -2.28
N VAL A 130 -11.69 8.80 -2.81
CA VAL A 130 -12.19 10.18 -2.62
C VAL A 130 -13.57 10.38 -3.25
N HIS A 131 -13.86 9.72 -4.37
CA HIS A 131 -15.16 9.79 -5.05
C HIS A 131 -16.23 8.87 -4.42
N GLY A 132 -15.87 8.06 -3.41
CA GLY A 132 -16.83 7.22 -2.70
C GLY A 132 -17.23 5.94 -3.46
N HIS A 133 -16.32 5.43 -4.28
CA HIS A 133 -16.50 4.16 -4.99
C HIS A 133 -16.04 2.95 -4.16
N VAL A 134 -15.32 3.15 -3.06
CA VAL A 134 -14.84 2.06 -2.20
C VAL A 134 -15.66 2.02 -0.90
N CYS A 135 -16.06 0.81 -0.51
CA CYS A 135 -16.68 0.51 0.78
C CYS A 135 -15.81 -0.44 1.59
N ILE A 136 -15.87 -0.28 2.92
CA ILE A 136 -15.46 -1.30 3.88
C ILE A 136 -16.76 -1.77 4.51
N ASP A 137 -17.07 -3.05 4.41
CA ASP A 137 -18.42 -3.55 4.69
C ASP A 137 -19.46 -2.79 3.84
N ASP A 138 -20.50 -2.28 4.51
CA ASP A 138 -21.55 -1.45 3.91
C ASP A 138 -21.24 0.06 3.99
N GLN A 139 -20.11 0.45 4.59
CA GLN A 139 -19.78 1.85 4.83
C GLN A 139 -18.83 2.41 3.76
N LYS A 140 -19.25 3.49 3.11
CA LYS A 140 -18.41 4.26 2.18
C LYS A 140 -17.29 4.96 2.93
N VAL A 141 -16.05 4.69 2.56
CA VAL A 141 -14.86 5.32 3.17
C VAL A 141 -14.21 6.25 2.15
N THR A 142 -14.15 7.54 2.47
CA THR A 142 -13.63 8.58 1.58
C THR A 142 -12.21 9.05 1.92
N ILE A 143 -11.59 8.45 2.94
CA ILE A 143 -10.27 8.86 3.46
C ILE A 143 -9.19 7.86 3.00
N PRO A 144 -8.30 8.23 2.06
CA PRO A 144 -7.26 7.32 1.56
C PRO A 144 -6.19 6.94 2.59
N GLY A 145 -6.04 7.78 3.63
CA GLY A 145 -5.12 7.56 4.75
C GLY A 145 -5.72 6.77 5.91
N TYR A 146 -6.90 6.15 5.73
CA TYR A 146 -7.44 5.20 6.70
C TYR A 146 -6.47 4.02 6.86
N ILE A 147 -6.16 3.65 8.10
CA ILE A 147 -5.30 2.51 8.40
C ILE A 147 -6.22 1.30 8.53
N VAL A 148 -6.12 0.39 7.55
CA VAL A 148 -6.97 -0.79 7.43
C VAL A 148 -6.55 -1.83 8.46
N THR A 149 -7.48 -2.27 9.29
CA THR A 149 -7.23 -3.38 10.22
C THR A 149 -7.22 -4.71 9.46
N ARG A 150 -6.66 -5.76 10.06
CA ARG A 150 -6.63 -7.07 9.38
C ARG A 150 -8.03 -7.62 9.10
N GLU A 151 -8.99 -7.33 9.98
CA GLU A 151 -10.40 -7.72 9.83
C GLU A 151 -11.05 -6.94 8.66
N ASP A 152 -10.90 -5.61 8.65
CA ASP A 152 -11.48 -4.74 7.61
C ASP A 152 -10.93 -5.05 6.21
N GLU A 153 -9.71 -5.58 6.14
CA GLU A 153 -9.02 -5.82 4.88
C GLU A 153 -9.81 -6.73 3.96
N GLU A 154 -10.34 -7.85 4.47
CA GLU A 154 -11.13 -8.80 3.69
C GLU A 154 -12.43 -8.15 3.17
N MET A 155 -13.01 -7.26 3.97
CA MET A 155 -14.33 -6.66 3.75
C MET A 155 -14.30 -5.44 2.80
N ILE A 156 -13.13 -5.06 2.28
CA ILE A 156 -13.02 -4.02 1.24
C ILE A 156 -13.62 -4.53 -0.07
N ILE A 157 -14.67 -3.84 -0.52
CA ILE A 157 -15.37 -4.08 -1.79
C ILE A 157 -15.57 -2.77 -2.56
N MET A 158 -15.82 -2.91 -3.87
CA MET A 158 -16.32 -1.78 -4.65
C MET A 158 -17.78 -1.53 -4.28
N ASN A 159 -18.14 -0.26 -4.13
CA ASN A 159 -19.49 0.15 -3.80
C ASN A 159 -20.45 -0.29 -4.92
N PRO A 160 -21.44 -1.16 -4.64
CA PRO A 160 -22.34 -1.69 -5.67
C PRO A 160 -23.22 -0.61 -6.30
N LEU A 161 -23.44 0.51 -5.62
CA LEU A 161 -24.19 1.65 -6.14
C LEU A 161 -23.36 2.54 -7.09
N SER A 162 -22.07 2.26 -7.25
CA SER A 162 -21.21 3.05 -8.11
C SER A 162 -21.21 2.51 -9.55
N PRO A 163 -21.19 3.38 -10.58
CA PRO A 163 -21.14 2.92 -11.98
C PRO A 163 -19.91 2.07 -12.32
N ILE A 164 -18.82 2.24 -11.58
CA ILE A 164 -17.56 1.53 -11.79
C ILE A 164 -17.63 0.09 -11.25
N ALA A 165 -18.59 -0.23 -10.39
CA ALA A 165 -18.79 -1.59 -9.91
C ALA A 165 -19.41 -2.51 -10.98
N ASP A 166 -19.98 -1.97 -12.04
CA ASP A 166 -20.48 -2.76 -13.16
C ASP A 166 -19.29 -3.32 -13.97
N ASP A 167 -19.25 -4.64 -14.14
CA ASP A 167 -18.19 -5.33 -14.89
C ASP A 167 -18.19 -4.93 -16.37
N MET A 168 -19.33 -4.48 -16.89
CA MET A 168 -19.48 -4.01 -18.27
C MET A 168 -18.99 -2.57 -18.48
N HIS A 169 -18.56 -1.88 -17.43
CA HIS A 169 -18.05 -0.53 -17.55
C HIS A 169 -16.74 -0.51 -18.39
N PRO A 170 -16.55 0.41 -19.36
CA PRO A 170 -15.38 0.44 -20.23
C PRO A 170 -14.04 0.44 -19.47
N LEU A 171 -13.98 1.19 -18.38
CA LEU A 171 -12.81 1.23 -17.51
C LEU A 171 -12.48 -0.13 -16.87
N ARG A 172 -13.49 -0.95 -16.54
CA ARG A 172 -13.30 -2.28 -15.94
C ARG A 172 -12.92 -3.31 -16.99
N GLN A 173 -13.50 -3.23 -18.19
CA GLN A 173 -13.11 -4.06 -19.33
C GLN A 173 -11.65 -3.82 -19.72
N ALA A 174 -11.25 -2.56 -19.88
CA ALA A 174 -9.86 -2.19 -20.17
C ALA A 174 -8.90 -2.68 -19.07
N GLN A 175 -9.33 -2.65 -17.79
CA GLN A 175 -8.55 -3.22 -16.69
C GLN A 175 -8.39 -4.74 -16.81
N ASN A 176 -9.48 -5.44 -17.10
CA ASN A 176 -9.48 -6.88 -17.25
C ASN A 176 -8.59 -7.32 -18.42
N GLU A 177 -8.68 -6.64 -19.56
CA GLU A 177 -7.81 -6.87 -20.73
C GLU A 177 -6.32 -6.68 -20.37
N VAL A 178 -5.98 -5.59 -19.69
CA VAL A 178 -4.60 -5.33 -19.24
C VAL A 178 -4.13 -6.39 -18.25
N ASN A 179 -5.00 -6.86 -17.35
CA ASN A 179 -4.66 -7.90 -16.39
C ASN A 179 -4.45 -9.26 -17.06
N VAL A 180 -5.29 -9.61 -18.04
CA VAL A 180 -5.13 -10.81 -18.87
C VAL A 180 -3.83 -10.75 -19.67
N ALA A 181 -3.52 -9.61 -20.30
CA ALA A 181 -2.26 -9.41 -21.00
C ALA A 181 -1.03 -9.53 -20.08
N LYS A 182 -1.12 -9.03 -18.84
CA LYS A 182 -0.06 -9.20 -17.83
C LYS A 182 0.10 -10.67 -17.42
N ALA A 183 -0.99 -11.38 -17.17
CA ALA A 183 -0.96 -12.80 -16.82
C ALA A 183 -0.28 -13.61 -17.93
N HIS A 184 -0.66 -13.40 -19.19
CA HIS A 184 0.00 -14.05 -20.34
C HIS A 184 1.48 -13.70 -20.47
N LYS A 185 1.87 -12.45 -20.15
CA LYS A 185 3.29 -12.04 -20.16
C LYS A 185 4.09 -12.70 -19.04
N GLU A 186 3.50 -12.86 -17.86
CA GLU A 186 4.12 -13.54 -16.73
C GLU A 186 4.26 -15.04 -16.99
N GLU A 187 3.20 -15.69 -17.49
CA GLU A 187 3.24 -17.08 -17.98
C GLU A 187 4.35 -17.25 -19.03
N ALA A 188 4.41 -16.40 -20.04
CA ALA A 188 5.46 -16.45 -21.07
C ALA A 188 6.87 -16.25 -20.49
N ALA A 189 7.02 -15.42 -19.46
CA ALA A 189 8.29 -15.22 -18.76
C ALA A 189 8.70 -16.44 -17.91
N GLU A 190 7.73 -17.11 -17.27
CA GLU A 190 7.94 -18.36 -16.55
C GLU A 190 8.29 -19.51 -17.51
N PHE A 191 7.56 -19.64 -18.62
CA PHE A 191 7.88 -20.58 -19.69
C PHE A 191 9.28 -20.35 -20.27
N ARG A 192 9.70 -19.08 -20.45
CA ARG A 192 11.07 -18.74 -20.85
C ARG A 192 12.10 -19.18 -19.80
N LYS A 193 11.88 -18.90 -18.52
CA LYS A 193 12.76 -19.35 -17.43
C LYS A 193 12.86 -20.88 -17.35
N ASP A 194 11.75 -21.59 -17.54
CA ASP A 194 11.73 -23.05 -17.57
C ASP A 194 12.42 -23.63 -18.80
N MET A 195 12.29 -22.98 -19.96
CA MET A 195 13.04 -23.34 -21.16
C MET A 195 14.53 -23.05 -21.01
N ASP A 196 14.91 -21.94 -20.38
CA ASP A 196 16.31 -21.59 -20.10
C ASP A 196 16.92 -22.54 -19.05
N ALA A 197 16.14 -22.99 -18.06
CA ALA A 197 16.53 -24.02 -17.11
C ALA A 197 16.65 -25.43 -17.75
N LYS A 198 15.86 -25.71 -18.81
CA LYS A 198 15.89 -26.97 -19.57
C LYS A 198 16.83 -26.94 -20.79
N LYS A 199 17.40 -25.79 -21.19
CA LYS A 199 18.30 -25.66 -22.35
C LYS A 199 19.77 -25.65 -21.93
N PHE A 200 20.29 -26.85 -21.68
CA PHE A 200 21.47 -27.32 -22.40
C PHE A 200 20.97 -28.16 -23.59
N VAL A 201 20.66 -27.52 -24.71
CA VAL A 201 20.86 -27.96 -26.12
C VAL A 201 20.31 -26.84 -27.03
N LYS A 202 21.17 -26.33 -27.90
CA LYS A 202 20.88 -25.25 -28.87
C LYS A 202 19.97 -25.77 -29.99
N HIS A 203 18.77 -25.21 -30.11
CA HIS A 203 18.19 -24.76 -31.38
C HIS A 203 16.93 -23.92 -31.11
N VAL A 204 16.80 -22.74 -31.73
CA VAL A 204 15.52 -22.01 -31.80
C VAL A 204 15.12 -22.01 -33.27
N PRO A 205 13.95 -22.60 -33.63
CA PRO A 205 13.46 -22.58 -35.00
C PRO A 205 13.09 -21.16 -35.46
N LYS A 206 13.36 -20.87 -36.74
CA LYS A 206 13.25 -19.54 -37.38
C LYS A 206 11.85 -18.90 -37.32
N GLU A 207 10.80 -19.71 -37.19
CA GLU A 207 9.39 -19.25 -37.22
C GLU A 207 9.04 -18.32 -36.04
N ILE A 208 9.72 -18.47 -34.89
CA ILE A 208 9.48 -17.65 -33.69
C ILE A 208 10.04 -16.22 -33.84
N VAL A 209 11.00 -16.02 -34.75
CA VAL A 209 11.64 -14.71 -34.98
C VAL A 209 10.76 -13.81 -35.86
N GLU A 210 9.94 -14.40 -36.74
CA GLU A 210 9.07 -13.65 -37.64
C GLU A 210 7.82 -13.13 -36.92
N ALA A 211 7.24 -13.88 -35.97
CA ALA A 211 6.07 -13.46 -35.20
C ALA A 211 6.33 -12.29 -34.22
N VAL A 212 7.59 -11.95 -33.94
CA VAL A 212 7.97 -10.85 -33.03
C VAL A 212 7.91 -9.49 -33.73
N LYS A 213 7.97 -9.44 -35.07
CA LYS A 213 7.94 -8.18 -35.83
C LYS A 213 6.54 -7.57 -35.96
N ASP A 214 5.48 -8.40 -35.89
CA ASP A 214 4.10 -7.93 -36.08
C ASP A 214 3.49 -7.28 -34.82
N VAL A 215 4.24 -7.27 -33.70
CA VAL A 215 3.76 -6.76 -32.39
C VAL A 215 4.22 -5.31 -32.13
N GLU A 216 5.12 -4.75 -32.95
CA GLU A 216 5.65 -3.39 -32.76
C GLU A 216 4.72 -2.28 -33.31
N ASP A 217 3.71 -2.60 -34.12
CA ASP A 217 2.80 -1.64 -34.76
C ASP A 217 1.44 -1.51 -34.04
N VAL A 218 1.43 -1.36 -32.71
CA VAL A 218 0.22 -0.88 -31.99
C VAL A 218 0.43 0.60 -31.63
N PRO A 219 -0.23 1.55 -32.33
CA PRO A 219 -0.06 2.98 -32.07
C PRO A 219 -0.58 3.35 -30.67
N ALA A 220 0.30 3.99 -29.89
CA ALA A 220 0.05 4.40 -28.51
C ALA A 220 -0.63 5.77 -28.37
N GLU A 221 -1.53 6.13 -29.27
CA GLU A 221 -2.26 7.40 -29.19
C GLU A 221 -3.73 7.14 -28.84
N LEU A 222 -4.10 7.56 -27.62
CA LEU A 222 -5.50 7.70 -27.21
C LEU A 222 -6.17 8.74 -28.12
N PRO A 223 -7.37 8.50 -28.65
CA PRO A 223 -8.13 9.53 -29.33
C PRO A 223 -8.49 10.62 -28.31
N THR A 224 -7.89 11.79 -28.46
CA THR A 224 -8.44 13.02 -27.89
C THR A 224 -9.64 13.39 -28.75
N GLU A 225 -10.85 13.09 -28.26
CA GLU A 225 -12.07 13.67 -28.83
C GLU A 225 -12.01 15.19 -28.62
N GLU A 226 -11.89 15.91 -29.73
CA GLU A 226 -12.21 17.32 -29.81
C GLU A 226 -13.71 17.47 -29.50
N VAL A 227 -14.02 18.26 -28.48
CA VAL A 227 -15.38 18.76 -28.23
C VAL A 227 -15.47 20.09 -28.99
N ASP A 228 -16.50 20.18 -29.84
CA ASP A 228 -16.84 21.29 -30.75
C ASP A 228 -16.61 22.72 -30.23
#